data_AF-A0A842VUD2-F1
#
_entry.id   AF-A0A842VUD2-F1
#
_cell.length_a   1.000
_cell.length_b   1.000
_cell.length_c   1.000
_cell.angle_alpha   90.00
_cell.angle_beta   90.00
_cell.angle_gamma   90.00
#
_symmetry.space_group_name_H-M   'P 1'
#
loop_
_entity.id
_entity.type
_entity.pdbx_description
1 polymer ?
#
loop_
_entity_poly.entity_id
_entity_poly.type
_entity_poly.pdbx_seq_one_letter_code
_entity_poly.pdbx_strand_id
1 'polypeptide(L)'
;MSEKKEDIWESIPSSVYIALGRRGQESIATTECWMEGCDNKDEDEIQFLDKEISTSDKAKDGSYFTCTKITVRCKKCNQKYKYALKMTYIIPKDAEEGSKAKPFMGMLYILDENDKNLGFAGYC
;
A
#
# COMPACT_ATOMS: atom_id res chain seq x y z
N MET A 1 -25.27 -1.03 -9.47
CA MET A 1 -24.38 -0.02 -8.86
C MET A 1 -23.25 -0.75 -8.14
N SER A 2 -22.22 -1.24 -8.85
CA SER A 2 -21.10 -1.99 -8.23
C SER A 2 -19.71 -1.67 -8.81
N GLU A 3 -19.60 -0.76 -9.77
CA GLU A 3 -18.38 -0.52 -10.57
C GLU A 3 -17.23 0.19 -9.82
N LYS A 4 -17.31 0.39 -8.50
CA LYS A 4 -16.26 1.09 -7.72
C LYS A 4 -15.41 0.18 -6.83
N LYS A 5 -15.82 -1.08 -6.59
CA LYS A 5 -15.07 -1.98 -5.70
C LYS A 5 -13.87 -2.63 -6.40
N GLU A 6 -14.03 -3.02 -7.67
CA GLU A 6 -13.01 -3.76 -8.44
C GLU A 6 -11.73 -2.93 -8.67
N ASP A 7 -11.85 -1.68 -9.12
CA ASP A 7 -10.71 -0.82 -9.51
C ASP A 7 -9.76 -0.44 -8.34
N ILE A 8 -10.30 -0.44 -7.12
CA ILE A 8 -9.56 -0.01 -5.92
C ILE A 8 -8.67 -1.13 -5.40
N TRP A 9 -9.19 -2.36 -5.37
CA TRP A 9 -8.40 -3.52 -5.00
C TRP A 9 -7.36 -3.86 -6.06
N GLU A 10 -7.58 -3.53 -7.34
CA GLU A 10 -6.53 -3.62 -8.36
C GLU A 10 -5.36 -2.66 -8.10
N SER A 11 -5.59 -1.55 -7.39
CA SER A 11 -4.54 -0.59 -7.03
C SER A 11 -3.71 -1.04 -5.82
N ILE A 12 -4.21 -2.00 -5.03
CA ILE A 12 -3.51 -2.55 -3.86
C ILE A 12 -3.00 -3.93 -4.24
N PRO A 13 -1.71 -4.25 -4.01
CA PRO A 13 -1.26 -5.62 -4.22
C PRO A 13 -2.06 -6.58 -3.33
N SER A 14 -2.60 -7.66 -3.90
CA SER A 14 -3.47 -8.62 -3.20
C SER A 14 -2.79 -9.29 -2.00
N SER A 15 -1.46 -9.32 -2.01
CA SER A 15 -0.65 -9.77 -0.88
C SER A 15 0.59 -8.90 -0.74
N VAL A 16 1.06 -8.78 0.50
CA VAL A 16 2.30 -8.09 0.84
C VAL A 16 3.14 -8.96 1.76
N TYR A 17 4.45 -8.78 1.71
CA TYR A 17 5.37 -9.59 2.50
C TYR A 17 5.80 -8.85 3.75
N ILE A 18 5.47 -9.40 4.93
CA ILE A 18 5.99 -8.90 6.20
C ILE A 18 7.28 -9.65 6.55
N ALA A 19 8.31 -8.90 6.89
CA ALA A 19 9.56 -9.47 7.37
C ALA A 19 9.40 -9.93 8.83
N LEU A 20 9.50 -11.24 9.09
CA LEU A 20 9.45 -11.83 10.44
C LEU A 20 10.85 -11.98 11.06
N GLY A 21 11.77 -11.08 10.69
CA GLY A 21 13.18 -11.14 11.12
C GLY A 21 13.89 -12.40 10.61
N ARG A 22 14.45 -13.22 11.52
CA ARG A 22 15.19 -14.45 11.17
C ARG A 22 14.32 -15.60 10.67
N ARG A 23 12.98 -15.49 10.77
CA ARG A 23 12.03 -16.54 10.39
C ARG A 23 11.63 -16.48 8.91
N GLY A 24 12.17 -15.53 8.15
CA GLY A 24 11.84 -15.33 6.73
C GLY A 24 10.78 -14.24 6.54
N GLN A 25 10.02 -14.36 5.46
CA GLN A 25 8.94 -13.45 5.09
C GLN A 25 7.63 -14.23 5.04
N GLU A 26 6.55 -13.62 5.53
CA GLU A 26 5.20 -14.17 5.42
C GLU A 26 4.39 -13.33 4.45
N SER A 27 3.73 -14.00 3.50
CA SER A 27 2.77 -13.36 2.60
C SER A 27 1.46 -13.21 3.34
N ILE A 28 0.94 -11.99 3.39
CA ILE A 28 -0.30 -11.68 4.09
C ILE A 28 -1.21 -10.91 3.15
N ALA A 29 -2.49 -11.28 3.17
CA ALA A 29 -3.49 -10.66 2.32
C ALA A 29 -3.79 -9.24 2.81
N THR A 30 -3.77 -8.28 1.90
CA THR A 30 -4.14 -6.88 2.17
C THR A 30 -5.64 -6.70 2.41
N THR A 31 -6.41 -7.77 2.27
CA THR A 31 -7.85 -7.82 2.45
C THR A 31 -8.26 -8.19 3.87
N GLU A 32 -7.30 -8.50 4.76
CA GLU A 32 -7.55 -8.76 6.19
C GLU A 32 -7.53 -7.44 7.00
N CYS A 33 -8.15 -7.43 8.18
CA CYS A 33 -8.06 -6.29 9.10
C CYS A 33 -6.81 -6.41 9.97
N TRP A 34 -6.04 -5.34 10.03
CA TRP A 34 -4.73 -5.29 10.70
C TRP A 34 -4.74 -4.61 12.06
N MET A 35 -5.92 -4.26 12.57
CA MET A 35 -6.03 -3.62 13.87
C MET A 35 -5.85 -4.63 14.99
N GLU A 36 -5.09 -4.26 16.03
CA GLU A 36 -4.91 -5.09 17.21
C GLU A 36 -6.27 -5.48 17.82
N GLY A 37 -6.49 -6.77 18.00
CA GLY A 37 -7.74 -7.30 18.56
C GLY A 37 -8.86 -7.55 17.55
N CYS A 38 -8.62 -7.40 16.25
CA CYS A 38 -9.55 -7.82 15.20
C CYS A 38 -9.01 -9.03 14.42
N ASP A 39 -9.79 -10.10 14.36
CA ASP A 39 -9.52 -11.32 13.60
C ASP A 39 -10.30 -11.34 12.27
N ASN A 40 -10.69 -10.18 11.75
CA ASN A 40 -11.43 -10.12 10.49
C ASN A 40 -10.52 -10.48 9.31
N LYS A 41 -10.83 -11.59 8.65
CA LYS A 41 -10.15 -12.05 7.43
C LYS A 41 -11.01 -11.86 6.18
N ASP A 42 -12.21 -11.32 6.35
CA ASP A 42 -13.19 -11.18 5.29
C ASP A 42 -13.03 -9.81 4.60
N GLU A 43 -12.77 -9.85 3.29
CA GLU A 43 -12.64 -8.66 2.45
C GLU A 43 -13.96 -7.88 2.35
N ASP A 44 -15.11 -8.55 2.35
CA ASP A 44 -16.41 -7.89 2.22
C ASP A 44 -16.77 -7.05 3.46
N GLU A 45 -16.14 -7.39 4.58
CA GLU A 45 -16.18 -6.65 5.82
C GLU A 45 -15.22 -5.45 5.84
N ILE A 46 -14.43 -5.24 4.78
CA ILE A 46 -13.56 -4.06 4.64
C ILE A 46 -14.26 -3.05 3.72
N GLN A 47 -14.61 -1.90 4.29
CA GLN A 47 -15.22 -0.80 3.57
C GLN A 47 -14.16 0.22 3.17
N PHE A 48 -14.01 0.45 1.87
CA PHE A 48 -13.24 1.59 1.37
C PHE A 48 -13.92 2.92 1.69
N LEU A 49 -13.15 3.89 2.14
CA LEU A 49 -13.62 5.24 2.45
C LEU A 49 -13.04 6.28 1.48
N ASP A 50 -11.72 6.28 1.27
CA ASP A 50 -11.05 7.33 0.51
C ASP A 50 -9.69 6.89 -0.08
N LYS A 51 -9.25 7.54 -1.16
CA LYS A 51 -7.94 7.30 -1.81
C LYS A 51 -7.28 8.63 -2.15
N GLU A 52 -6.06 8.80 -1.67
CA GLU A 52 -5.20 9.95 -1.95
C GLU A 52 -3.94 9.46 -2.67
N ILE A 53 -3.59 10.09 -3.78
CA ILE A 53 -2.35 9.80 -4.51
C ILE A 53 -1.50 11.06 -4.49
N SER A 54 -0.24 10.90 -4.08
CA SER A 54 0.76 11.96 -4.10
C SER A 54 2.01 11.47 -4.81
N THR A 55 2.61 12.32 -5.63
CA THR A 55 3.87 12.02 -6.32
C THR A 55 4.89 13.05 -5.88
N SER A 56 6.08 12.59 -5.49
CA SER A 56 7.18 13.48 -5.15
C SER A 56 7.75 14.13 -6.41
N ASP A 57 8.36 15.30 -6.23
CA ASP A 57 9.23 15.86 -7.25
C ASP A 57 10.38 14.89 -7.57
N LYS A 58 10.91 15.03 -8.79
CA LYS A 58 12.11 14.28 -9.21
C LYS A 58 13.31 14.77 -8.43
N ALA A 59 13.98 13.85 -7.74
CA ALA A 59 15.26 14.09 -7.11
C ALA A 59 16.37 14.26 -8.17
N LYS A 60 17.51 14.82 -7.75
CA LYS A 60 18.65 15.12 -8.63
C LYS A 60 19.26 13.87 -9.30
N ASP A 61 19.00 12.69 -8.75
CA ASP A 61 19.42 11.40 -9.27
C ASP A 61 18.42 10.79 -10.29
N GLY A 62 17.33 11.50 -10.61
CA GLY A 62 16.29 11.02 -11.50
C GLY A 62 15.26 10.10 -10.84
N SER A 63 15.36 9.90 -9.52
CA SER A 63 14.38 9.12 -8.76
C SER A 63 13.18 9.98 -8.34
N TYR A 64 12.02 9.36 -8.24
CA TYR A 64 10.83 9.94 -7.61
C TYR A 64 10.00 8.83 -6.97
N PHE A 65 9.14 9.17 -6.02
CA PHE A 65 8.24 8.19 -5.41
C PHE A 65 6.78 8.63 -5.53
N THR A 66 5.89 7.66 -5.66
CA THR A 66 4.44 7.86 -5.51
C THR A 66 4.00 7.24 -4.19
N CYS A 67 3.15 7.96 -3.47
CA CYS A 67 2.49 7.51 -2.24
C CYS A 67 0.99 7.48 -2.49
N THR A 68 0.43 6.28 -2.53
CA THR A 68 -1.02 6.05 -2.59
C THR A 68 -1.51 5.69 -1.20
N LYS A 69 -2.27 6.57 -0.56
CA LYS A 69 -2.94 6.31 0.71
C LYS A 69 -4.38 5.90 0.45
N ILE A 70 -4.81 4.82 1.09
CA ILE A 70 -6.16 4.29 0.97
C ILE A 70 -6.72 4.14 2.38
N THR A 71 -7.75 4.90 2.68
CA THR A 71 -8.45 4.85 3.96
C THR A 71 -9.55 3.80 3.88
N VAL A 72 -9.52 2.86 4.82
CA VAL A 72 -10.49 1.77 4.94
C VAL A 72 -11.08 1.72 6.33
N ARG A 73 -12.25 1.10 6.45
CA ARG A 73 -12.92 0.80 7.70
C ARG A 73 -13.26 -0.67 7.74
N CYS A 74 -12.85 -1.36 8.81
CA CYS A 74 -13.35 -2.70 9.07
C CYS A 74 -14.76 -2.60 9.68
N LYS A 75 -15.75 -3.26 9.08
CA LYS A 75 -17.13 -3.33 9.58
C LYS A 75 -17.22 -4.15 10.87
N LYS A 76 -16.38 -5.20 11.01
CA LYS A 76 -16.36 -6.08 12.19
C LYS A 76 -15.94 -5.36 13.47
N CYS A 77 -14.79 -4.67 13.47
CA CYS A 77 -14.31 -3.91 14.64
C CYS A 77 -14.68 -2.42 14.61
N ASN A 78 -15.30 -1.97 13.51
CA ASN A 78 -15.71 -0.60 13.26
C ASN A 78 -14.58 0.44 13.22
N GLN A 79 -13.31 0.00 13.27
CA GLN A 79 -12.13 0.87 13.28
C GLN A 79 -11.72 1.27 11.86
N LYS A 80 -11.16 2.47 11.76
CA LYS A 80 -10.57 3.00 10.53
C LYS A 80 -9.05 2.91 10.59
N TYR A 81 -8.46 2.62 9.45
CA TYR A 81 -7.02 2.55 9.27
C TYR A 81 -6.69 2.85 7.80
N LYS A 82 -5.41 3.09 7.52
CA LYS A 82 -4.96 3.50 6.19
C LYS A 82 -3.87 2.57 5.68
N TYR A 83 -3.98 2.18 4.42
CA TYR A 83 -2.91 1.56 3.66
C TYR A 83 -2.13 2.66 2.93
N ALA A 84 -0.84 2.82 3.19
CA ALA A 84 0.01 3.75 2.46
C ALA A 84 1.02 2.96 1.60
N LEU A 85 0.74 2.86 0.30
CA LEU A 85 1.64 2.24 -0.67
C LEU A 85 2.61 3.29 -1.21
N LYS A 86 3.89 3.12 -0.91
CA LYS A 86 4.99 3.93 -1.41
C LYS A 86 5.75 3.17 -2.50
N MET A 87 5.63 3.60 -3.75
CA MET A 87 6.35 3.06 -4.89
C MET A 87 7.48 4.02 -5.27
N THR A 88 8.71 3.52 -5.31
CA THR A 88 9.88 4.28 -5.76
C THR A 88 10.17 3.92 -7.22
N TYR A 89 10.38 4.94 -8.04
CA TYR A 89 10.73 4.82 -9.45
C TYR A 89 12.10 5.41 -9.69
N ILE A 90 12.89 4.77 -10.54
CA ILE A 90 14.20 5.27 -10.96
C ILE A 90 14.18 5.45 -12.47
N ILE A 91 14.58 6.64 -12.92
CA ILE A 91 14.92 6.92 -14.31
C ILE A 91 16.44 6.76 -14.43
N PRO A 92 16.95 5.78 -15.20
CA PRO A 92 18.39 5.62 -15.40
C PRO A 92 19.00 6.90 -15.98
N LYS A 93 20.22 7.26 -15.56
CA LYS A 93 20.90 8.48 -16.05
C LYS A 93 21.16 8.45 -17.55
N ASP A 94 21.34 7.26 -18.12
CA ASP A 94 21.57 7.03 -19.55
C ASP A 94 20.28 6.76 -20.33
N ALA A 95 19.13 7.01 -19.72
CA ALA A 95 17.84 6.73 -20.33
C ALA A 95 17.53 7.79 -21.40
N GLU A 96 17.24 7.36 -22.62
CA GLU A 96 16.82 8.24 -23.72
C GLU A 96 15.59 9.06 -23.31
N GLU A 97 15.48 10.27 -23.85
CA GLU A 97 14.36 11.18 -23.61
C GLU A 97 13.03 10.48 -23.99
N GLY A 98 12.15 10.27 -23.00
CA GLY A 98 10.92 9.46 -23.15
C GLY A 98 10.98 8.04 -22.57
N SER A 99 12.10 7.64 -21.99
CA SER A 99 12.23 6.35 -21.30
C SER A 99 11.25 6.23 -20.13
N LYS A 100 10.54 5.10 -20.08
CA LYS A 100 9.59 4.79 -19.01
C LYS A 100 10.34 4.53 -17.71
N ALA A 101 9.95 5.22 -16.64
CA ALA A 101 10.49 4.99 -15.31
C ALA A 101 10.17 3.56 -14.86
N LYS A 102 11.16 2.85 -14.31
CA LYS A 102 10.97 1.49 -13.82
C LYS A 102 10.67 1.54 -12.31
N PRO A 103 9.65 0.82 -11.83
CA PRO A 103 9.45 0.63 -10.40
C PRO A 103 10.68 -0.10 -9.84
N PHE A 104 11.30 0.48 -8.82
CA PHE A 104 12.49 -0.06 -8.16
C PHE A 104 12.12 -0.78 -6.87
N MET A 105 11.18 -0.24 -6.11
CA MET A 105 10.79 -0.79 -4.81
C MET A 105 9.40 -0.31 -4.41
N GLY A 106 8.56 -1.24 -3.94
CA GLY A 106 7.28 -0.95 -3.30
C GLY A 106 7.32 -1.23 -1.81
N MET A 107 6.73 -0.35 -1.01
CA MET A 107 6.50 -0.56 0.42
C MET A 107 5.06 -0.24 0.76
N LEU A 108 4.37 -1.17 1.41
CA LEU A 108 3.06 -0.92 2.00
C LEU A 108 3.25 -0.64 3.49
N TYR A 109 2.69 0.46 3.96
CA TYR A 109 2.58 0.79 5.38
C TYR A 109 1.13 0.67 5.81
N ILE A 110 0.93 0.18 7.02
CA ILE A 110 -0.38 0.12 7.67
C ILE A 110 -0.36 1.17 8.75
N LEU A 111 -1.25 2.15 8.64
CA LEU A 111 -1.32 3.30 9.53
C LEU A 111 -2.65 3.28 10.27
N ASP A 112 -2.66 3.67 11.54
CA ASP A 112 -3.91 3.92 12.27
C ASP A 112 -4.58 5.24 11.81
N GLU A 113 -5.69 5.60 12.44
CA GLU A 113 -6.41 6.86 12.15
C GLU A 113 -5.52 8.12 12.36
N ASN A 114 -4.52 8.04 13.23
CA ASN A 114 -3.58 9.11 13.58
C ASN A 114 -2.27 9.06 12.77
N ASP A 115 -2.22 8.28 11.68
CA ASP A 115 -1.02 8.05 10.87
C ASP A 115 0.15 7.38 11.64
N LYS A 116 -0.12 6.74 12.78
CA LYS A 116 0.87 5.92 13.49
C LYS A 116 1.09 4.63 12.71
N ASN A 117 2.35 4.36 12.39
CA ASN A 117 2.74 3.14 11.70
C ASN A 117 2.54 1.91 12.61
N LEU A 118 1.61 1.04 12.23
CA LEU A 118 1.29 -0.23 12.88
C LEU A 118 2.10 -1.40 12.31
N GLY A 119 2.69 -1.23 11.12
CA GLY A 119 3.48 -2.24 10.44
C GLY A 119 3.83 -1.83 9.01
N PHE A 120 4.86 -2.46 8.47
CA PHE A 120 5.21 -2.33 7.06
C PHE A 120 5.41 -3.69 6.42
N ALA A 121 5.09 -3.76 5.14
CA ALA A 121 5.25 -4.93 4.31
C ALA A 121 5.95 -4.53 3.01
N GLY A 122 6.99 -5.26 2.62
CA GLY A 122 7.69 -5.04 1.36
C GLY A 122 6.90 -5.63 0.19
N TYR A 123 6.97 -4.96 -0.97
CA TYR A 123 6.46 -5.45 -2.24
C TYR A 123 7.55 -5.25 -3.31
N CYS A 124 8.01 -6.35 -3.91
CA CYS A 124 8.98 -6.36 -5.01
C CYS A 124 8.29 -6.73 -6.32
#